data_AF-X1DYU2-F1
#
_entry.id   AF-X1DYU2-F1
#
_cell.length_a   1.000
_cell.length_b   1.000
_cell.length_c   1.000
_cell.angle_alpha   90.00
_cell.angle_beta   90.00
_cell.angle_gamma   90.00
#
_symmetry.space_group_name_H-M   'P 1'
#
loop_
_entity.id
_entity.type
_entity.pdbx_description
1 polymer ?
#
loop_
_entity_poly.entity_id
_entity_poly.type
_entity_poly.pdbx_seq_one_letter_code
_entity_poly.pdbx_strand_id
1 'polypeptide(L)'
;EWCDLTINIQTSAQTLDEMDAIIDALNNISTAEVNAEVLDVLNVDTIAELAQAAPAATPTVFKALMLLYMIARNKLTATSTELSIHDDAETKIIKKTLADDGTTFTESEAESGA
;
A
#
# COMPACT_ATOMS: atom_id res chain seq x y z
N GLU A 1 -62.47 5.52 4.80
CA GLU A 1 -61.76 5.39 6.09
C GLU A 1 -60.99 4.09 6.23
N TRP A 2 -61.61 2.91 6.37
CA TRP A 2 -60.84 1.64 6.48
C TRP A 2 -60.06 1.27 5.21
N CYS A 3 -60.66 1.47 4.03
CA CYS A 3 -59.99 1.22 2.75
C CYS A 3 -58.80 2.16 2.52
N ASP A 4 -58.93 3.44 2.89
CA ASP A 4 -57.86 4.43 2.76
C ASP A 4 -56.67 4.12 3.68
N LEU A 5 -56.95 3.65 4.90
CA LEU A 5 -55.90 3.21 5.83
C LEU A 5 -55.14 2.01 5.29
N THR A 6 -55.83 1.01 4.73
CA THR A 6 -55.19 -0.16 4.13
C THR A 6 -54.33 0.21 2.93
N ILE A 7 -54.84 1.08 2.05
CA ILE A 7 -54.08 1.58 0.90
C ILE A 7 -52.82 2.31 1.38
N ASN A 8 -52.93 3.20 2.38
CA ASN A 8 -51.79 3.94 2.89
C ASN A 8 -50.71 3.03 3.52
N ILE A 9 -51.14 1.99 4.25
CA ILE A 9 -50.23 0.98 4.79
C ILE A 9 -49.52 0.21 3.67
N GLN A 10 -50.25 -0.18 2.61
CA GLN A 10 -49.67 -0.88 1.46
C GLN A 10 -48.65 -0.02 0.72
N THR A 11 -48.99 1.25 0.45
CA THR A 11 -48.06 2.19 -0.20
C THR A 11 -46.82 2.42 0.65
N SER A 12 -46.96 2.57 1.97
CA SER A 12 -45.82 2.74 2.87
C SER A 12 -44.90 1.51 2.89
N ALA A 13 -45.47 0.30 2.84
CA ALA A 13 -44.68 -0.93 2.74
C ALA A 13 -43.91 -1.00 1.41
N GLN A 14 -44.54 -0.64 0.29
CA GLN A 14 -43.86 -0.58 -1.01
C GLN A 14 -42.69 0.41 -1.02
N THR A 15 -42.85 1.58 -0.40
CA THR A 15 -41.75 2.55 -0.30
C THR A 15 -40.59 2.03 0.55
N LEU A 16 -40.85 1.22 1.58
CA LEU A 16 -39.80 0.62 2.39
C LEU A 16 -39.05 -0.48 1.62
N ASP A 17 -39.76 -1.31 0.85
CA ASP A 17 -39.13 -2.34 0.00
C ASP A 17 -38.22 -1.71 -1.08
N GLU A 18 -38.66 -0.60 -1.68
CA GLU A 18 -37.85 0.16 -2.64
C GLU A 18 -36.62 0.78 -1.98
N MET A 19 -36.76 1.30 -0.75
CA MET A 19 -35.64 1.83 0.03
C MET A 19 -34.62 0.74 0.37
N ASP A 20 -35.07 -0.45 0.79
CA ASP A 20 -34.19 -1.58 1.08
C ASP A 20 -33.42 -2.03 -0.16
N ALA A 21 -34.09 -2.12 -1.32
CA ALA A 21 -33.42 -2.46 -2.58
C ALA A 21 -32.36 -1.43 -3.01
N ILE A 22 -32.62 -0.14 -2.77
CA ILE A 22 -31.65 0.93 -3.05
C ILE A 22 -30.46 0.86 -2.08
N ILE A 23 -30.71 0.59 -0.80
CA ILE A 23 -29.66 0.44 0.23
C ILE A 23 -28.77 -0.75 -0.09
N ASP A 24 -29.34 -1.87 -0.52
CA ASP A 24 -28.57 -3.04 -0.96
C ASP A 24 -27.72 -2.73 -2.19
N ALA A 25 -28.27 -1.99 -3.16
CA ALA A 25 -27.51 -1.57 -4.34
C ALA A 25 -26.35 -0.62 -4.01
N LEU A 26 -26.52 0.27 -3.03
CA LEU A 26 -25.48 1.19 -2.55
C LEU A 26 -24.38 0.49 -1.73
N ASN A 27 -24.75 -0.52 -0.94
CA ASN A 27 -23.81 -1.25 -0.07
C ASN A 27 -23.16 -2.46 -0.75
N ASN A 28 -23.42 -2.68 -2.04
CA ASN A 28 -22.86 -3.82 -2.76
C ASN A 28 -21.55 -3.43 -3.45
N ILE A 29 -20.44 -3.49 -2.72
CA ILE A 29 -19.15 -3.79 -3.35
C ILE A 29 -19.10 -5.31 -3.48
N SER A 30 -19.31 -5.80 -4.69
CA SER A 30 -19.26 -7.23 -4.95
C SER A 30 -17.84 -7.77 -4.69
N THR A 31 -17.74 -9.06 -4.36
CA THR A 31 -16.45 -9.74 -4.25
C THR A 31 -15.66 -9.68 -5.56
N ALA A 32 -16.35 -9.59 -6.70
CA ALA A 32 -15.74 -9.43 -8.01
C ALA A 32 -15.08 -8.05 -8.17
N GLU A 33 -15.72 -6.98 -7.71
CA GLU A 33 -15.15 -5.63 -7.72
C GLU A 33 -13.94 -5.54 -6.80
N VAL A 34 -14.03 -6.06 -5.56
CA VAL A 34 -12.85 -6.10 -4.66
C VAL A 34 -11.68 -6.84 -5.30
N ASN A 35 -11.93 -7.99 -5.93
CA ASN A 35 -10.88 -8.74 -6.61
C ASN A 35 -10.31 -7.98 -7.82
N ALA A 36 -11.14 -7.25 -8.56
CA ALA A 36 -10.70 -6.43 -9.68
C ALA A 36 -9.76 -5.31 -9.23
N GLU A 37 -10.16 -4.55 -8.20
CA GLU A 37 -9.35 -3.46 -7.65
C GLU A 37 -8.03 -3.98 -7.04
N VAL A 38 -8.05 -5.11 -6.32
CA VAL A 38 -6.82 -5.72 -5.79
C VAL A 38 -5.90 -6.19 -6.91
N LEU A 39 -6.47 -6.78 -7.98
CA LEU A 39 -5.67 -7.20 -9.13
C LEU A 39 -5.04 -6.02 -9.85
N ASP A 40 -5.76 -4.90 -9.93
CA ASP A 40 -5.31 -3.63 -10.52
C ASP A 40 -4.10 -3.07 -9.76
N VAL A 41 -4.23 -2.94 -8.43
CA VAL A 41 -3.14 -2.49 -7.54
C VAL A 41 -1.87 -3.35 -7.67
N LEU A 42 -2.02 -4.65 -7.94
CA LEU A 42 -0.91 -5.59 -8.01
C LEU A 42 -0.24 -5.68 -9.40
N ASN A 43 -0.97 -5.39 -10.48
CA ASN A 43 -0.48 -5.68 -11.84
C ASN A 43 -0.53 -4.50 -12.81
N VAL A 44 -1.27 -3.44 -12.49
CA VAL A 44 -1.52 -2.30 -13.37
C VAL A 44 -0.97 -1.02 -12.77
N ASP A 45 -1.23 -0.80 -11.48
CA ASP A 45 -0.81 0.42 -10.80
C ASP A 45 0.71 0.57 -10.73
N THR A 46 1.17 1.79 -10.97
CA THR A 46 2.57 2.17 -10.77
C THR A 46 2.78 2.74 -9.38
N ILE A 47 3.87 2.32 -8.75
CA ILE A 47 4.21 2.66 -7.38
C ILE A 47 5.47 3.53 -7.39
N ALA A 48 5.39 4.76 -6.87
CA ALA A 48 6.54 5.65 -6.80
C ALA A 48 7.62 5.12 -5.84
N GLU A 49 8.88 5.38 -6.17
CA GLU A 49 10.04 5.02 -5.34
C GLU A 49 10.01 5.73 -3.97
N LEU A 50 10.74 5.16 -3.01
CA LEU A 50 10.86 5.75 -1.68
C LEU A 50 11.75 7.00 -1.72
N ALA A 51 11.28 8.06 -1.06
CA ALA A 51 12.13 9.19 -0.74
C ALA A 51 13.23 8.79 0.25
N GLN A 52 14.29 9.60 0.29
CA GLN A 52 15.40 9.46 1.22
C GLN A 52 14.91 9.54 2.69
N ALA A 53 15.01 8.43 3.41
CA ALA A 53 14.66 8.32 4.82
C ALA A 53 15.16 6.99 5.40
N ALA A 54 15.42 6.96 6.71
CA ALA A 54 15.70 5.69 7.40
C ALA A 54 14.46 4.76 7.34
N PRO A 55 14.61 3.46 7.00
CA PRO A 55 13.51 2.51 7.06
C PRO A 55 12.96 2.38 8.50
N ALA A 56 11.64 2.51 8.67
CA ALA A 56 11.02 2.34 9.98
C ALA A 56 11.04 0.88 10.43
N ALA A 57 11.16 0.63 11.74
CA ALA A 57 11.05 -0.71 12.33
C ALA A 57 9.65 -1.34 12.13
N THR A 58 8.63 -0.50 11.91
CA THR A 58 7.24 -0.90 11.62
C THR A 58 6.76 -0.29 10.31
N PRO A 59 7.30 -0.73 9.15
CA PRO A 59 6.95 -0.15 7.86
C PRO A 59 5.57 -0.64 7.39
N THR A 60 4.99 0.09 6.43
CA THR A 60 3.86 -0.45 5.64
C THR A 60 4.37 -1.49 4.64
N VAL A 61 3.49 -2.37 4.15
CA VAL A 61 3.84 -3.38 3.13
C VAL A 61 4.42 -2.73 1.87
N PHE A 62 3.83 -1.62 1.42
CA PHE A 62 4.35 -0.78 0.34
C PHE A 62 5.82 -0.42 0.57
N LYS A 63 6.17 0.11 1.76
CA LYS A 63 7.54 0.58 2.04
C LYS A 63 8.52 -0.59 2.11
N ALA A 64 8.11 -1.71 2.70
CA ALA A 64 8.95 -2.89 2.78
C ALA A 64 9.25 -3.49 1.39
N LEU A 65 8.22 -3.66 0.56
CA LEU A 65 8.37 -4.24 -0.78
C LEU A 65 9.08 -3.28 -1.74
N MET A 66 8.76 -1.99 -1.70
CA MET A 66 9.44 -1.01 -2.54
C MET A 66 10.93 -0.91 -2.19
N LEU A 67 11.29 -0.93 -0.89
CA LEU A 67 12.70 -0.93 -0.51
C LEU A 67 13.42 -2.19 -1.04
N LEU A 68 12.79 -3.37 -0.94
CA LEU A 68 13.34 -4.60 -1.50
C LEU A 68 13.53 -4.52 -3.03
N TYR A 69 12.55 -3.96 -3.74
CA TYR A 69 12.63 -3.74 -5.19
C TYR A 69 13.76 -2.78 -5.56
N MET A 70 13.87 -1.65 -4.85
CA MET A 70 14.92 -0.65 -5.09
C MET A 70 16.32 -1.24 -4.82
N ILE A 71 16.49 -2.05 -3.77
CA ILE A 71 17.75 -2.78 -3.51
C ILE A 71 18.12 -3.69 -4.69
N ALA A 72 17.13 -4.37 -5.27
CA ALA A 72 17.37 -5.33 -6.36
C ALA A 72 17.59 -4.67 -7.73
N ARG A 73 16.93 -3.54 -8.00
CA ARG A 73 16.92 -2.89 -9.32
C ARG A 73 17.89 -1.71 -9.42
N ASN A 74 18.00 -0.88 -8.39
CA ASN A 74 18.69 0.41 -8.48
C ASN A 74 20.20 0.30 -8.20
N LYS A 75 20.91 1.41 -8.45
CA LYS A 75 22.35 1.52 -8.22
C LYS A 75 22.67 1.29 -6.74
N LEU A 76 23.54 0.31 -6.49
CA LEU A 76 24.12 0.03 -5.19
C LEU A 76 25.64 0.22 -5.27
N THR A 77 26.20 0.97 -4.32
CA THR A 77 27.64 1.20 -4.22
C THR A 77 28.14 0.81 -2.83
N ALA A 78 29.29 0.14 -2.76
CA ALA A 78 29.96 -0.18 -1.51
C ALA A 78 31.38 0.40 -1.51
N THR A 79 31.75 1.05 -0.41
CA THR A 79 33.13 1.43 -0.06
C THR A 79 33.62 0.54 1.09
N SER A 80 34.80 0.81 1.65
CA SER A 80 35.29 0.08 2.82
C SER A 80 34.43 0.29 4.07
N THR A 81 33.65 1.37 4.15
CA THR A 81 32.89 1.74 5.36
C THR A 81 31.43 2.04 5.11
N GLU A 82 30.95 2.03 3.86
CA GLU A 82 29.57 2.42 3.54
C GLU A 82 29.00 1.61 2.38
N LEU A 83 27.79 1.09 2.56
CA LEU A 83 26.91 0.62 1.50
C LEU A 83 25.82 1.68 1.26
N SER A 84 25.61 2.06 0.01
CA SER A 84 24.62 3.07 -0.39
C SER A 84 23.69 2.52 -1.47
N ILE A 85 22.40 2.73 -1.31
CA ILE A 85 21.36 2.40 -2.31
C ILE A 85 20.77 3.71 -2.82
N HIS A 86 20.55 3.80 -4.12
CA HIS A 86 20.08 5.02 -4.77
C HIS A 86 18.67 4.83 -5.37
N ASP A 87 18.00 5.94 -5.64
CA ASP A 87 16.81 5.99 -6.51
C ASP A 87 17.22 5.97 -7.99
N ASP A 88 16.23 5.97 -8.90
CA ASP A 88 16.46 6.03 -10.34
C ASP A 88 17.15 7.35 -10.78
N ALA A 89 17.01 8.42 -10.00
CA ALA A 89 17.62 9.73 -10.24
C ALA A 89 19.02 9.87 -9.60
N GLU A 90 19.63 8.78 -9.14
CA GLU A 90 20.91 8.70 -8.45
C GLU A 90 20.99 9.39 -7.07
N THR A 91 19.86 9.75 -6.46
CA THR A 91 19.82 10.20 -5.07
C THR A 91 20.06 9.02 -4.15
N LYS A 92 20.97 9.14 -3.18
CA LYS A 92 21.14 8.13 -2.14
C LYS A 92 19.89 8.08 -1.25
N ILE A 93 19.16 6.97 -1.25
CA ILE A 93 17.94 6.83 -0.44
C ILE A 93 18.25 6.37 0.98
N ILE A 94 19.12 5.38 1.12
CA ILE A 94 19.57 4.83 2.38
C ILE A 94 21.05 4.49 2.33
N LYS A 95 21.68 4.47 3.50
CA LYS A 95 23.07 4.05 3.68
C LYS A 95 23.22 3.14 4.90
N LYS A 96 24.21 2.26 4.88
CA LYS A 96 24.58 1.38 5.98
C LYS A 96 26.09 1.48 6.20
N THR A 97 26.50 1.58 7.45
CA THR A 97 27.92 1.52 7.81
C THR A 97 28.42 0.10 7.70
N LEU A 98 29.53 -0.08 7.01
CA LEU A 98 30.23 -1.37 6.88
C LEU A 98 31.42 -1.39 7.84
N ALA A 99 31.61 -2.52 8.52
CA ALA A 99 32.82 -2.78 9.30
C ALA A 99 33.24 -4.25 9.15
N ASP A 100 34.54 -4.48 8.96
CA ASP A 100 35.16 -5.80 8.87
C ASP A 100 36.45 -5.80 9.70
N ASP A 101 36.52 -6.66 10.71
CA ASP A 101 37.69 -6.83 11.57
C ASP A 101 38.61 -7.98 11.13
N GLY A 102 38.37 -8.54 9.93
CA GLY A 102 39.06 -9.71 9.39
C GLY A 102 38.51 -11.04 9.90
N THR A 103 37.54 -11.02 10.82
CA THR A 103 36.82 -12.19 11.34
C THR A 103 35.32 -12.07 11.11
N THR A 104 34.75 -10.88 11.35
CA THR A 104 33.32 -10.59 11.28
C THR A 104 33.09 -9.38 10.39
N PHE A 105 32.36 -9.60 9.31
CA PHE A 105 31.75 -8.51 8.56
C PHE A 105 30.42 -8.13 9.19
N THR A 106 30.19 -6.83 9.36
CA THR A 106 28.95 -6.25 9.88
C THR A 106 28.45 -5.16 8.97
N GLU A 107 27.14 -5.17 8.72
CA GLU A 107 26.40 -4.02 8.20
C GLU A 107 25.54 -3.47 9.32
N SER A 108 25.68 -2.18 9.59
CA SER A 108 24.78 -1.49 10.53
C SER A 108 23.36 -1.42 9.97
N GLU A 109 22.42 -1.00 10.82
CA GLU A 109 21.06 -0.69 10.37
C GLU A 109 21.08 0.40 9.30
N ALA A 110 20.06 0.38 8.44
CA ALA A 110 19.93 1.37 7.38
C ALA A 110 19.51 2.73 7.96
N GLU A 111 20.28 3.76 7.62
CA GLU A 111 20.01 5.15 7.94
C GLU A 111 19.56 5.93 6.70
N SER A 112 19.12 7.17 6.90
CA SER A 112 18.83 8.08 5.80
C SER A 112 20.05 8.26 4.91
N GLY A 113 19.85 8.29 3.59
CA GLY A 113 20.90 8.58 2.61
C GLY A 113 21.40 10.02 2.60
N ALA A 114 20.83 10.90 3.44
CA ALA A 114 21.21 12.31 3.60
C ALA A 114 22.63 12.47 4.15
#